data_AF-A0A436FFB0-F1
#
_entry.id   AF-A0A436FFB0-F1
#
_cell.length_a   1.000
_cell.length_b   1.000
_cell.length_c   1.000
_cell.angle_alpha   90.00
_cell.angle_beta   90.00
_cell.angle_gamma   90.00
#
_symmetry.space_group_name_H-M   'P 1'
#
loop_
_entity.id
_entity.type
_entity.pdbx_description
1 polymer ?
#
loop_
_entity_poly.entity_id
_entity_poly.type
_entity_poly.pdbx_seq_one_letter_code
_entity_poly.pdbx_strand_id
1 'polypeptide(L)' 'GVTRAAAASLAFPTLVIGSGIDLVHPLAAARSLADAIPNATFAEVMPKATDKECHFAEIRAAIADFLDMNFNNQDQS' A
#
# COMPACT_ATOMS: atom_id res chain seq x y z
N GLY A 1 11.33 -10.66 -9.07
CA GLY A 1 10.04 -9.93 -9.04
C GLY A 1 8.90 -10.93 -8.98
N VAL A 2 7.72 -10.48 -8.56
CA VAL A 2 6.48 -11.30 -8.53
C VAL A 2 5.81 -11.25 -9.91
N THR A 3 5.22 -12.35 -10.37
CA THR A 3 4.47 -12.35 -11.64
C THR A 3 3.09 -11.72 -11.47
N ARG A 4 2.54 -11.15 -12.55
CA ARG A 4 1.17 -10.58 -12.51
C ARG A 4 0.12 -11.63 -12.13
N ALA A 5 0.28 -12.87 -12.58
CA ALA A 5 -0.62 -13.97 -12.23
C ALA A 5 -0.59 -14.31 -10.74
N ALA A 6 0.61 -14.32 -10.13
CA ALA A 6 0.75 -14.56 -8.69
C ALA A 6 0.12 -13.41 -7.88
N ALA A 7 0.33 -12.15 -8.29
CA ALA A 7 -0.33 -11.01 -7.65
C ALA A 7 -1.87 -11.08 -7.80
N ALA A 8 -2.37 -11.44 -8.99
CA ALA A 8 -3.80 -11.56 -9.24
C ALA A 8 -4.48 -12.70 -8.45
N SER A 9 -3.71 -13.69 -8.00
CA SER A 9 -4.23 -14.76 -7.14
C SER A 9 -4.48 -14.35 -5.69
N LEU A 10 -4.03 -13.15 -5.27
CA LEU A 10 -4.27 -12.63 -3.93
C LEU A 10 -5.71 -12.09 -3.85
N ALA A 11 -6.60 -12.90 -3.27
CA ALA A 11 -8.03 -12.56 -3.15
C ALA A 11 -8.38 -11.75 -1.89
N PHE A 12 -7.42 -11.53 -0.99
CA PHE A 12 -7.62 -10.78 0.25
C PHE A 12 -7.35 -9.29 0.07
N PRO A 13 -7.97 -8.42 0.91
CA PRO A 13 -7.65 -7.00 0.93
C PRO A 13 -6.14 -6.79 1.07
N THR A 14 -5.57 -5.90 0.25
CA THR A 14 -4.13 -5.64 0.24
C THR A 14 -3.85 -4.14 0.25
N LEU A 15 -2.95 -3.69 1.11
CA LEU A 15 -2.42 -2.32 1.07
C LEU A 15 -1.06 -2.31 0.37
N VAL A 16 -0.90 -1.48 -0.66
CA VAL A 16 0.39 -1.23 -1.32
C VAL A 16 0.80 0.22 -1.05
N ILE A 17 1.94 0.40 -0.39
CA ILE A 17 2.48 1.74 -0.07
C ILE A 17 3.69 2.03 -0.97
N GLY A 18 3.70 3.19 -1.62
CA GLY A 18 4.81 3.67 -2.43
C GLY A 18 5.28 5.07 -2.02
N SER A 19 6.51 5.43 -2.40
CA SER A 19 7.08 6.77 -2.17
C SER A 19 7.81 7.24 -3.44
N GLY A 20 7.65 8.51 -3.78
CA GLY A 20 8.18 9.10 -5.01
C GLY A 20 9.72 9.13 -5.12
N ILE A 21 10.44 9.19 -3.99
CA ILE A 21 11.91 9.12 -3.95
C ILE A 21 12.32 7.83 -3.23
N ASP A 22 12.21 6.71 -3.94
CA ASP A 22 12.78 5.43 -3.55
C ASP A 22 13.73 4.96 -4.66
N LEU A 23 15.03 4.97 -4.36
CA LEU A 23 16.11 4.62 -5.29
C LEU A 23 16.18 3.12 -5.59
N VAL A 24 15.50 2.29 -4.79
CA VAL A 24 15.45 0.84 -4.94
C VAL A 24 14.17 0.43 -5.67
N HIS A 25 13.04 1.09 -5.37
CA HIS A 25 11.74 0.78 -5.94
C HIS A 25 11.06 2.03 -6.54
N PRO A 26 10.98 2.16 -7.87
CA PRO A 26 10.23 3.24 -8.48
C PRO A 26 8.76 3.23 -8.05
N LEU A 27 8.17 4.40 -7.84
CA LEU A 27 6.74 4.55 -7.53
C LEU A 27 5.83 3.79 -8.53
N ALA A 28 6.24 3.73 -9.80
CA ALA A 28 5.54 3.00 -10.84
C ALA A 28 5.43 1.48 -10.56
N ALA A 29 6.40 0.90 -9.85
CA ALA A 29 6.35 -0.50 -9.44
C ALA A 29 5.28 -0.74 -8.38
N ALA A 30 5.14 0.17 -7.41
CA ALA A 30 4.07 0.10 -6.40
C ALA A 30 2.68 0.24 -7.03
N ARG A 31 2.51 1.19 -7.97
CA ARG A 31 1.26 1.34 -8.74
C ARG A 31 0.93 0.10 -9.56
N SER A 32 1.92 -0.42 -10.30
CA SER A 32 1.73 -1.64 -11.11
C SER A 32 1.36 -2.86 -10.28
N LEU A 33 1.87 -2.96 -9.04
CA LEU A 33 1.53 -4.05 -8.13
C LEU A 33 0.09 -3.90 -7.60
N ALA A 34 -0.31 -2.69 -7.21
CA ALA A 34 -1.68 -2.41 -6.80
C ALA A 34 -2.69 -2.72 -7.93
N ASP A 35 -2.39 -2.32 -9.16
CA ASP A 35 -3.23 -2.61 -10.33
C ASP A 35 -3.33 -4.11 -10.67
N ALA A 36 -2.38 -4.93 -10.19
CA ALA A 36 -2.37 -6.36 -10.42
C ALA A 36 -3.17 -7.16 -9.38
N ILE A 37 -3.43 -6.60 -8.21
CA ILE A 37 -4.11 -7.28 -7.10
C ILE A 37 -5.57 -6.81 -7.05
N PRO A 38 -6.57 -7.69 -7.22
CA PRO A 38 -7.98 -7.30 -7.39
C PRO A 38 -8.56 -6.42 -6.28
N ASN A 39 -8.14 -6.65 -5.02
CA ASN A 39 -8.65 -5.96 -3.84
C ASN A 39 -7.58 -5.08 -3.18
N ALA A 40 -6.67 -4.52 -3.99
CA ALA A 40 -5.62 -3.66 -3.47
C ALA A 40 -6.04 -2.19 -3.40
N THR A 41 -5.60 -1.53 -2.33
CA THR A 41 -5.58 -0.08 -2.18
C THR A 41 -4.14 0.41 -2.28
N PHE A 42 -3.93 1.49 -3.02
CA PHE A 42 -2.63 2.14 -3.14
C PHE A 42 -2.58 3.42 -2.30
N ALA A 43 -1.50 3.59 -1.52
CA ALA A 43 -1.20 4.82 -0.81
C ALA A 43 0.20 5.32 -1.21
N GLU A 44 0.27 6.58 -1.61
CA GLU A 44 1.54 7.28 -1.82
C GLU A 44 1.86 8.11 -0.58
N VAL A 45 3.08 7.96 -0.05
CA VAL A 45 3.54 8.68 1.15
C VAL A 45 4.74 9.56 0.84
N MET A 46 5.00 10.53 1.72
CA MET A 46 6.16 11.40 1.62
C MET A 46 7.43 10.61 1.51
N PRO A 47 8.35 11.01 0.61
CA PRO A 47 9.62 10.32 0.55
C PRO A 47 10.42 10.51 1.81
N LYS A 48 10.92 9.39 2.37
CA LYS A 48 11.74 9.37 3.57
C LYS A 48 12.96 10.29 3.48
N ALA A 49 13.50 10.47 2.27
CA ALA A 49 14.63 11.34 1.99
C ALA A 49 14.29 12.83 2.09
N THR A 50 13.03 13.20 1.89
CA THR A 50 12.55 14.59 1.96
C THR A 50 12.08 14.94 3.38
N ASP A 51 11.26 14.08 3.97
CA ASP A 51 10.79 14.24 5.35
C ASP A 51 10.57 12.87 6.00
N LYS A 52 11.45 12.52 6.92
CA LYS A 52 11.43 11.23 7.60
C LYS A 52 10.26 11.12 8.59
N GLU A 53 9.92 12.19 9.29
CA GLU A 53 8.87 12.15 10.30
C GLU A 53 7.50 12.03 9.64
N CYS A 54 7.26 12.83 8.60
CA CYS A 54 6.06 12.77 7.79
C CYS A 54 5.92 11.40 7.12
N HIS A 55 6.98 10.87 6.49
CA HIS A 55 6.97 9.53 5.88
C HIS A 55 6.45 8.45 6.84
N PHE A 56 6.98 8.41 8.07
CA PHE A 56 6.54 7.41 9.03
C PHE A 56 5.15 7.68 9.61
N ALA A 57 4.75 8.95 9.76
CA ALA A 57 3.42 9.30 10.20
C ALA A 57 2.37 8.85 9.17
N GLU A 58 2.60 9.12 7.88
CA GLU A 58 1.70 8.74 6.79
C GLU A 58 1.65 7.21 6.59
N ILE A 59 2.76 6.48 6.73
CA ILE A 59 2.74 5.01 6.71
C ILE A 59 1.84 4.47 7.83
N ARG A 60 1.99 4.99 9.06
CA ARG A 60 1.16 4.54 10.19
C ARG A 60 -0.32 4.84 9.97
N ALA A 61 -0.63 6.02 9.45
CA ALA A 61 -2.00 6.41 9.10
C ALA A 61 -2.59 5.47 8.04
N ALA A 62 -1.86 5.22 6.95
CA ALA A 62 -2.32 4.32 5.89
C ALA A 62 -2.59 2.88 6.39
N ILE A 63 -1.76 2.37 7.30
CA ILE A 63 -1.96 1.05 7.91
C ILE A 63 -3.20 1.07 8.83
N ALA A 64 -3.35 2.09 9.68
CA ALA A 64 -4.48 2.22 10.58
C ALA A 64 -5.80 2.27 9.79
N ASP A 65 -5.88 3.16 8.79
CA ASP A 65 -7.06 3.32 7.94
C ASP A 65 -7.40 2.01 7.21
N PHE A 66 -6.39 1.31 6.68
CA PHE A 66 -6.60 0.02 6.01
C PHE A 66 -7.16 -1.04 6.97
N LEU A 67 -6.63 -1.10 8.19
CA LEU A 67 -7.11 -2.06 9.20
C LEU A 67 -8.54 -1.74 9.65
N ASP A 68 -8.85 -0.47 9.86
CA ASP A 68 -10.18 -0.02 10.24
C ASP A 68 -11.22 -0.33 9.16
N MET A 69 -10.91 -0.03 7.89
CA MET A 69 -11.81 -0.26 6.77
C MET A 69 -12.09 -1.75 6.49
N ASN A 70 -11.10 -2.62 6.70
CA ASN A 70 -11.20 -4.02 6.27
C ASN A 70 -11.46 -5.03 7.40
N PHE A 71 -11.14 -4.68 8.65
CA PHE A 71 -11.17 -5.66 9.75
C PHE A 71 -11.91 -5.15 10.99
N ASN A 72 -11.73 -3.90 11.42
CA ASN A 72 -12.35 -3.42 12.67
C ASN A 72 -13.83 -3.02 12.52
N ASN A 73 -14.31 -2.76 11.30
CA ASN A 73 -15.73 -2.50 11.03
C ASN A 73 -16.56 -3.78 10.74
N GLN A 74 -16.01 -4.97 10.95
CA GLN A 74 -16.69 -6.25 10.66
C GLN A 74 -17.62 -6.73 11.80
N ASP A 75 -17.58 -6.11 13.00
CA ASP A 75 -18.36 -6.52 14.18
C ASP A 75 -19.75 -5.84 14.30
N GLN A 76 -20.22 -5.16 13.25
CA GLN A 76 -21.57 -4.54 13.22
C GLN A 76 -22.46 -5.25 12.20
N SER A 77 -22.89 -6.47 12.50
CA SER A 77 -23.98 -7.17 11.80
C SER A 77 -24.73 -8.11 12.74
#